data_AF-A0AA51NAG0-F1
#
_entry.id   AF-A0AA51NAG0-F1
#
_cell.length_a   1.000
_cell.length_b   1.000
_cell.length_c   1.000
_cell.angle_alpha   90.00
_cell.angle_beta   90.00
_cell.angle_gamma   90.00
#
_symmetry.space_group_name_H-M   'P 1'
#
loop_
_entity.id
_entity.type
_entity.pdbx_description
1 polymer ?
#
loop_
_entity_poly.entity_id
_entity_poly.type
_entity_poly.pdbx_seq_one_letter_code
_entity_poly.pdbx_strand_id
1 'polypeptide(L)'
;MHNNSGENRDCGETLNATWEFAKDKKGNYYVRIESQQLPELMNIEKNYKLFKVLRLTEEQITLQFNHKQFSSTTTTITDIYVPENALVKDREFHW
;
A
#
# COMPACT_ATOMS: atom_id res chain seq x y z
N MET A 1 6.05 0.67 12.56
CA MET A 1 6.22 -0.01 11.28
C MET A 1 7.68 0.09 10.89
N HIS A 2 8.40 -1.00 11.10
CA HIS A 2 9.79 -1.18 10.72
C HIS A 2 10.03 -1.01 9.21
N ASN A 3 11.18 -0.46 8.81
CA ASN A 3 11.51 -0.22 7.41
C ASN A 3 12.22 -1.44 6.81
N ASN A 4 11.45 -2.49 6.54
CA ASN A 4 12.00 -3.76 6.06
C ASN A 4 12.81 -3.62 4.75
N SER A 5 12.35 -2.81 3.79
CA SER A 5 13.09 -2.63 2.53
C SER A 5 14.37 -1.81 2.71
N GLY A 6 14.33 -0.73 3.47
CA GLY A 6 15.47 0.19 3.60
C GLY A 6 16.56 -0.28 4.55
N GLU A 7 16.26 -1.24 5.42
CA GLU A 7 17.21 -1.84 6.35
C GLU A 7 17.92 -3.07 5.78
N ASN A 8 17.45 -3.60 4.64
CA ASN A 8 17.97 -4.81 4.00
C ASN A 8 18.61 -4.51 2.63
N ARG A 9 19.63 -5.30 2.26
CA ARG A 9 20.28 -5.20 0.94
C ARG A 9 19.38 -5.81 -0.14
N ASP A 10 19.49 -5.29 -1.35
CA ASP A 10 18.81 -5.81 -2.57
C ASP A 10 17.27 -5.83 -2.52
N CYS A 11 16.64 -5.08 -1.60
CA CYS A 11 15.18 -5.02 -1.42
C CYS A 11 14.51 -3.80 -2.09
N GLY A 12 15.27 -3.05 -2.90
CA GLY A 12 14.82 -1.80 -3.52
C GLY A 12 14.74 -0.62 -2.54
N GLU A 13 14.38 0.55 -3.05
CA GLU A 13 14.26 1.76 -2.20
C GLU A 13 12.96 1.75 -1.39
N THR A 14 13.04 2.24 -0.15
CA THR A 14 11.85 2.52 0.66
C THR A 14 11.00 3.61 0.01
N LEU A 15 9.69 3.38 -0.07
CA LEU A 15 8.73 4.42 -0.40
C LEU A 15 8.58 5.40 0.77
N ASN A 16 9.05 6.63 0.58
CA ASN A 16 8.80 7.77 1.47
C ASN A 16 7.56 8.51 0.99
N ALA A 17 6.49 8.49 1.78
CA ALA A 17 5.20 9.04 1.39
C ALA A 17 4.47 9.69 2.57
N THR A 18 3.58 10.62 2.26
CA THR A 18 2.54 11.08 3.18
C THR A 18 1.24 10.34 2.89
N TRP A 19 0.38 10.22 3.89
CA TRP A 19 -0.92 9.58 3.73
C TRP A 19 -2.02 10.32 4.48
N GLU A 20 -3.24 10.22 3.97
CA GLU A 20 -4.44 10.78 4.58
C GLU A 20 -5.67 9.91 4.29
N PHE A 21 -6.69 10.00 5.14
CA PHE A 21 -8.00 9.45 4.83
C PHE A 21 -8.77 10.40 3.91
N ALA A 22 -9.34 9.86 2.84
CA ALA A 22 -10.21 10.58 1.92
C ALA A 22 -11.58 9.90 1.83
N LYS A 23 -12.60 10.68 1.48
CA LYS A 23 -13.97 10.18 1.26
C LYS A 23 -14.47 10.67 -0.09
N ASP A 24 -15.04 9.77 -0.89
CA ASP A 24 -15.66 10.16 -2.16
C ASP A 24 -17.09 10.70 -1.95
N LYS A 25 -17.68 11.21 -3.04
CA LYS A 25 -19.06 11.73 -3.05
C LYS A 25 -20.13 10.67 -2.74
N LYS A 26 -19.80 9.39 -2.92
CA LYS A 26 -20.69 8.24 -2.64
C LYS A 26 -20.54 7.73 -1.20
N GLY A 27 -19.64 8.33 -0.43
CA GLY A 27 -19.36 7.98 0.95
C GLY A 27 -18.38 6.82 1.13
N ASN A 28 -17.69 6.36 0.08
CA ASN A 28 -16.64 5.36 0.20
C ASN A 28 -15.38 6.01 0.82
N TYR A 29 -14.72 5.26 1.71
CA TYR A 29 -13.49 5.67 2.36
C TYR A 29 -12.25 5.16 1.62
N TYR A 30 -11.20 5.96 1.62
CA TYR A 30 -9.93 5.69 0.97
C TYR A 30 -8.77 6.09 1.86
N VAL A 31 -7.64 5.40 1.72
CA VAL A 31 -6.33 5.93 2.07
C VAL A 31 -5.73 6.52 0.80
N ARG A 32 -5.38 7.81 0.85
CA ARG A 32 -4.61 8.47 -0.20
C ARG A 32 -3.15 8.46 0.22
N ILE A 33 -2.29 7.91 -0.63
CA ILE A 33 -0.84 7.94 -0.46
C ILE A 33 -0.26 8.85 -1.52
N GLU A 34 0.59 9.79 -1.12
CA GLU A 34 1.25 10.77 -2.00
C GLU A 34 2.78 10.70 -1.84
N SER A 35 3.48 10.59 -2.96
CA SER A 35 4.94 10.60 -3.03
C SER A 35 5.41 10.87 -4.46
N GLN A 36 6.54 11.56 -4.58
CA GLN A 36 7.23 11.75 -5.87
C GLN A 36 7.82 10.45 -6.43
N GLN A 37 7.97 9.40 -5.60
CA GLN A 37 8.44 8.08 -6.03
C GLN A 37 7.34 7.24 -6.72
N LEU A 38 6.06 7.58 -6.51
CA LEU A 38 4.95 6.75 -7.01
C LEU A 38 4.88 6.63 -8.54
N PRO A 39 5.13 7.69 -9.34
CA PRO A 39 5.06 7.57 -10.79
C PRO A 39 5.99 6.51 -11.36
N GLU A 40 7.23 6.49 -10.88
CA GLU A 40 8.25 5.52 -11.28
C GLU A 40 7.95 4.13 -10.69
N LEU A 41 7.72 4.04 -9.36
CA LEU A 41 7.53 2.78 -8.66
C LEU A 41 6.29 2.00 -9.14
N MET A 42 5.21 2.71 -9.46
CA MET A 42 3.90 2.11 -9.75
C MET A 42 3.46 2.31 -11.20
N ASN A 43 4.32 2.88 -12.05
CA ASN A 43 4.02 3.19 -13.45
C ASN A 43 2.68 3.95 -13.61
N ILE A 44 2.54 5.06 -12.90
CA ILE A 44 1.35 5.92 -12.93
C ILE A 44 1.73 7.37 -13.24
N GLU A 45 0.82 8.15 -13.81
CA GLU A 45 1.10 9.56 -14.13
C GLU A 45 1.10 10.47 -12.90
N LYS A 46 0.33 10.10 -11.88
CA LYS A 46 0.08 10.92 -10.70
C LYS A 46 1.05 10.57 -9.59
N ASN A 47 1.47 11.56 -8.83
CA ASN A 47 2.25 11.39 -7.60
C ASN A 47 1.39 10.90 -6.41
N TYR A 48 0.15 10.49 -6.63
CA TYR A 48 -0.72 9.94 -5.59
C TYR A 48 -1.52 8.75 -6.10
N LYS A 49 -1.91 7.88 -5.16
CA LYS A 49 -2.80 6.75 -5.41
C LYS A 49 -3.83 6.60 -4.30
N LEU A 50 -5.02 6.18 -4.68
CA LEU A 50 -6.15 5.95 -3.78
C LEU A 50 -6.33 4.45 -3.56
N PHE A 51 -6.45 4.07 -2.30
CA PHE A 51 -6.66 2.70 -1.84
C PHE A 51 -8.00 2.65 -1.11
N LYS A 52 -8.98 1.96 -1.67
CA LYS A 52 -10.32 1.87 -1.09
C LYS A 52 -10.26 1.04 0.20
N VAL A 53 -10.79 1.59 1.29
CA VAL A 53 -10.92 0.85 2.54
C VAL A 53 -12.14 -0.07 2.42
N LEU A 54 -11.90 -1.39 2.42
CA LEU A 54 -12.97 -2.39 2.45
C LEU A 54 -13.36 -2.76 3.87
N ARG A 55 -12.38 -2.81 4.78
CA ARG A 55 -12.56 -3.12 6.20
C ARG A 55 -11.53 -2.37 7.01
N LEU A 56 -11.96 -1.81 8.14
CA LEU A 56 -11.09 -1.19 9.14
C LEU A 56 -11.58 -1.60 10.53
N THR A 57 -10.70 -2.26 11.28
CA THR A 57 -10.91 -2.73 12.66
C THR A 57 -9.62 -2.54 13.44
N GLU A 58 -9.64 -2.70 14.76
CA GLU A 58 -8.43 -2.63 15.58
C GLU A 58 -7.38 -3.67 15.18
N GLU A 59 -7.80 -4.80 14.63
CA GLU A 59 -6.93 -5.94 14.28
C GLU A 59 -6.45 -5.93 12.83
N GLN A 60 -7.09 -5.17 11.94
CA GLN A 60 -6.74 -5.17 10.51
C GLN A 60 -7.31 -3.99 9.74
N ILE A 61 -6.62 -3.65 8.65
CA ILE A 61 -7.15 -2.87 7.54
C ILE A 61 -7.05 -3.67 6.23
N THR A 62 -8.13 -3.67 5.47
CA THR A 62 -8.18 -4.29 4.13
C THR A 62 -8.36 -3.19 3.09
N LEU A 63 -7.38 -3.09 2.19
CA LEU A 63 -7.30 -2.06 1.16
C LEU A 63 -7.46 -2.69 -0.22
N GLN A 64 -8.19 -2.02 -1.10
CA GLN A 64 -8.37 -2.44 -2.49
C GLN A 64 -7.95 -1.32 -3.45
N PHE A 65 -7.20 -1.68 -4.49
CA PHE A 65 -6.80 -0.74 -5.52
C PHE A 65 -6.64 -1.43 -6.87
N ASN A 66 -6.71 -0.64 -7.94
CA ASN A 66 -6.44 -1.10 -9.28
C ASN A 66 -4.98 -0.80 -9.65
N HIS A 67 -4.34 -1.73 -10.34
CA HIS A 67 -2.98 -1.55 -10.82
C HIS A 67 -2.75 -2.27 -12.15
N LYS A 68 -1.84 -1.69 -12.92
CA LYS A 68 -1.41 -2.16 -14.23
C LYS A 68 0.11 -2.23 -14.19
N GLN A 69 0.65 -3.42 -13.93
CA GLN A 69 2.08 -3.58 -13.70
C GLN A 69 2.85 -3.63 -15.03
N PHE A 70 2.54 -4.61 -15.90
CA PHE A 70 3.30 -4.86 -17.12
C PHE A 70 2.48 -5.11 -18.40
N SER A 71 1.16 -5.25 -18.33
CA SER A 71 0.30 -5.55 -19.49
C SER A 71 -0.73 -4.47 -19.72
N SER A 72 -1.50 -4.55 -20.81
CA SER A 72 -2.68 -3.70 -21.04
C SER A 72 -3.81 -3.94 -20.02
N THR A 73 -3.73 -5.01 -19.23
CA THR A 73 -4.79 -5.43 -18.32
C THR A 73 -4.66 -4.76 -16.96
N THR A 74 -5.78 -4.21 -16.47
CA THR A 74 -5.88 -3.68 -15.11
C THR A 74 -6.34 -4.79 -14.17
N THR A 75 -5.64 -4.97 -13.07
CA THR A 75 -5.97 -5.94 -12.02
C THR A 75 -6.42 -5.22 -10.76
N THR A 76 -7.44 -5.77 -10.09
CA THR A 76 -7.83 -5.35 -8.74
C THR A 76 -7.04 -6.15 -7.72
N ILE A 77 -6.28 -5.46 -6.89
CA ILE A 77 -5.47 -6.04 -5.82
C ILE A 77 -6.17 -5.72 -4.49
N THR A 78 -6.18 -6.70 -3.58
CA THR A 78 -6.71 -6.54 -2.22
C THR A 78 -5.62 -6.94 -1.22
N ASP A 79 -5.13 -5.95 -0.48
CA ASP A 79 -4.09 -6.12 0.54
C ASP A 79 -4.70 -6.12 1.93
N ILE A 80 -4.16 -6.96 2.80
CA ILE A 80 -4.56 -7.09 4.20
C ILE A 80 -3.34 -6.73 5.05
N TYR A 81 -3.49 -5.68 5.85
CA TYR A 81 -2.46 -5.26 6.80
C TYR A 81 -2.95 -5.57 8.21
N VAL A 82 -2.03 -6.12 9.01
CA VAL A 82 -2.25 -6.43 10.43
C VAL A 82 -1.26 -5.64 11.28
N PRO A 83 -1.58 -5.41 12.57
CA PRO A 83 -0.67 -4.79 13.52
C PRO A 83 0.69 -5.48 13.62
N GLU A 84 1.70 -4.69 13.98
CA GLU A 84 3.09 -5.14 14.11
C GLU A 84 3.27 -6.22 15.20
N ASN A 85 2.42 -6.23 16.23
CA ASN A 85 2.42 -7.25 17.28
C ASN A 85 1.57 -8.50 16.95
N ALA A 86 0.91 -8.56 15.79
CA ALA A 86 0.13 -9.74 15.41
C ALA A 86 1.04 -10.96 15.19
N LEU A 87 0.65 -12.14 15.70
CA LEU A 87 1.42 -13.37 15.51
C LEU A 87 1.23 -13.87 14.06
N VAL A 88 2.22 -13.59 13.21
CA VAL A 88 2.26 -14.07 11.82
C VAL A 88 3.50 -14.93 11.67
N LYS A 89 3.30 -16.20 11.30
CA LYS A 89 4.38 -17.14 11.07
C LYS A 89 5.24 -16.65 9.89
N ASP A 90 6.57 -16.76 10.04
CA ASP A 90 7.55 -16.43 9.00
C ASP A 90 7.50 -14.96 8.52
N ARG A 91 7.10 -14.04 9.40
CA ARG A 91 7.07 -12.59 9.11
C ARG A 91 8.45 -12.01 8.79
N GLU A 92 9.46 -12.38 9.58
CA GLU A 92 10.85 -11.95 9.41
C GLU A 92 11.58 -12.91 8.46
N PHE A 93 11.21 -12.88 7.19
CA PHE A 93 11.74 -13.80 6.18
C PHE A 93 13.04 -13.33 5.53
N HIS A 94 13.49 -12.10 5.82
CA HIS A 94 14.81 -11.59 5.41
C HIS A 94 15.82 -11.95 6.51
N TRP A 95 16.79 -12.81 6.18
CA TRP A 95 17.84 -13.34 7.06
C TRP A 95 19.23 -12.96 6.57
#